data_AF-A0A554I6Z9-F1
#
_entry.id   AF-A0A554I6Z9-F1
#
_cell.length_a   1.000
_cell.length_b   1.000
_cell.length_c   1.000
_cell.angle_alpha   90.00
_cell.angle_beta   90.00
_cell.angle_gamma   90.00
#
_symmetry.space_group_name_H-M   'P 1'
#
loop_
_entity.id
_entity.type
_entity.pdbx_description
1 polymer ?
#
loop_
_entity_poly.entity_id
_entity_poly.type
_entity_poly.pdbx_seq_one_letter_code
_entity_poly.pdbx_strand_id
1 'polypeptide(L)'
;MKIITSQKLSSFPNLVHGSSIKSCGPLNFYLDEDRKKILSNREVFAQKLGFKLENLVNCFQTHGDRVKIVTEKDKGRGAKEPHSALQNCDAIVTDKPDVILSILTADCVCIFF
;
A
#
# COMPACT_ATOMS: atom_id res chain seq x y z
N MET A 1 15.49 2.25 1.63
CA MET A 1 14.37 2.81 0.85
C MET A 1 14.14 4.26 1.24
N LYS A 2 14.10 5.17 0.25
CA LYS A 2 13.74 6.58 0.44
C LYS A 2 12.21 6.69 0.48
N ILE A 3 11.70 7.45 1.45
CA ILE A 3 10.28 7.70 1.66
C ILE A 3 10.01 9.18 1.47
N ILE A 4 8.98 9.51 0.71
CA ILE A 4 8.44 10.87 0.58
C ILE A 4 7.18 10.96 1.44
N THR A 5 7.06 12.05 2.20
CA THR A 5 5.92 12.35 3.06
C THR A 5 5.37 13.74 2.74
N SER A 6 4.05 13.91 2.87
CA SER A 6 3.38 15.21 2.86
C SER A 6 3.48 15.92 4.22
N GLN A 7 3.87 17.20 4.23
CA GLN A 7 3.86 18.03 5.44
C GLN A 7 2.46 18.14 6.07
N LYS A 8 1.41 18.22 5.24
CA LYS A 8 0.02 18.30 5.70
C LYS A 8 -0.45 17.02 6.40
N LEU A 9 -0.05 15.85 5.90
CA LEU A 9 -0.41 14.59 6.54
C LEU A 9 0.46 14.33 7.78
N SER A 10 1.70 14.80 7.77
CA SER A 10 2.61 14.70 8.92
C SER A 10 2.20 15.55 10.12
N SER A 11 1.22 16.47 9.99
CA SER A 11 0.68 17.19 11.15
C SER A 11 -0.27 16.35 12.01
N PHE A 12 -0.67 15.16 11.55
CA PHE A 12 -1.51 14.24 12.32
C PHE A 12 -0.62 13.23 13.08
N PRO A 13 -0.52 13.30 14.41
CA PRO A 13 0.48 12.54 15.17
C PRO A 13 0.29 11.03 15.12
N ASN A 14 -0.94 10.57 14.88
CA ASN A 14 -1.31 9.15 14.85
C ASN A 14 -1.46 8.60 13.41
N LEU A 15 -1.04 9.37 12.40
CA LEU A 15 -1.14 8.97 11.00
C LEU A 15 0.23 8.56 10.46
N VAL A 16 0.33 7.32 10.00
CA VAL A 16 1.47 6.86 9.20
C VAL A 16 1.13 7.00 7.72
N HIS A 17 1.96 7.71 6.97
CA HIS A 17 1.85 7.84 5.51
C HIS A 17 3.24 7.90 4.88
N GLY A 18 3.32 7.54 3.61
CA GLY A 18 4.54 7.71 2.85
C GLY A 18 4.47 7.04 1.49
N SER A 19 5.38 7.44 0.61
CA SER A 19 5.51 6.86 -0.73
C SER A 19 6.97 6.56 -1.03
N SER A 20 7.24 5.37 -1.58
CA SER A 20 8.55 5.04 -2.15
C SER A 20 8.70 5.65 -3.54
N ILE A 21 9.94 5.76 -4.03
CA ILE A 21 10.24 6.23 -5.39
C ILE A 21 10.86 5.13 -6.25
N LYS A 22 10.88 5.33 -7.57
CA LYS A 22 11.41 4.36 -8.56
C LYS A 22 12.78 3.78 -8.21
N SER A 23 13.71 4.58 -7.68
CA SER A 23 15.06 4.11 -7.31
C SER A 23 15.08 3.13 -6.13
N CYS A 24 13.96 2.93 -5.44
CA CYS A 24 13.83 1.96 -4.36
C CYS A 24 13.49 0.55 -4.84
N GLY A 25 13.24 0.37 -6.14
CA GLY A 25 12.83 -0.91 -6.73
C GLY A 25 11.31 -1.13 -6.73
N PRO A 26 10.85 -2.26 -7.29
CA PRO A 26 9.42 -2.55 -7.43
C PRO A 26 8.77 -2.87 -6.08
N LEU A 27 7.49 -2.52 -5.98
CA LEU A 27 6.58 -3.01 -4.95
C LEU A 27 5.39 -3.78 -5.53
N ASN A 28 5.26 -3.85 -6.85
CA ASN A 28 4.14 -4.52 -7.51
C ASN A 28 4.49 -5.99 -7.84
N PHE A 29 3.60 -6.92 -7.50
CA PHE A 29 3.72 -8.34 -7.84
C PHE A 29 3.32 -8.69 -9.27
N TYR A 30 2.65 -7.79 -9.99
CA TYR A 30 2.09 -8.06 -11.33
C TYR A 30 3.03 -7.69 -12.48
N LEU A 31 4.22 -7.18 -12.19
CA LEU A 31 5.30 -7.04 -13.16
C LEU A 31 6.11 -8.34 -13.09
N ASP A 32 6.60 -8.87 -14.21
CA ASP A 32 7.40 -10.12 -14.34
C ASP A 32 8.77 -10.07 -13.62
N GLU A 33 8.79 -9.53 -12.40
CA GLU A 33 9.93 -9.38 -11.52
C GLU A 33 9.96 -10.50 -10.46
N ASP A 34 11.15 -10.70 -9.89
CA ASP A 34 11.36 -11.68 -8.83
C ASP A 34 10.48 -11.37 -7.60
N ARG A 35 9.53 -12.27 -7.32
CA ARG A 35 8.62 -12.18 -6.17
C ARG A 35 9.35 -12.04 -4.84
N LYS A 36 10.52 -12.68 -4.67
CA LYS A 36 11.31 -12.56 -3.43
C LYS A 36 11.85 -11.14 -3.25
N LYS A 37 12.32 -10.53 -4.34
CA LYS A 37 12.76 -9.13 -4.36
C LYS A 37 11.62 -8.18 -4.02
N ILE A 38 10.43 -8.37 -4.61
CA ILE A 38 9.26 -7.54 -4.32
C ILE A 38 8.83 -7.68 -2.86
N LEU A 39 8.77 -8.90 -2.33
CA LEU A 39 8.43 -9.15 -0.93
C LEU A 39 9.44 -8.46 0.00
N SER A 40 10.74 -8.63 -0.25
CA SER A 40 11.79 -7.96 0.53
C SER A 40 11.67 -6.43 0.49
N ASN A 41 11.37 -5.85 -0.68
CA ASN A 41 11.15 -4.41 -0.80
C ASN A 41 9.93 -3.94 0.01
N ARG A 42 8.83 -4.71 0.02
CA ARG A 42 7.64 -4.41 0.83
C ARG A 42 7.92 -4.50 2.33
N GLU A 43 8.73 -5.47 2.75
CA GLU A 43 9.18 -5.58 4.16
C GLU A 43 10.04 -4.38 4.56
N VAL A 44 10.97 -3.96 3.70
CA VAL A 44 11.79 -2.75 3.92
C VAL A 44 10.93 -1.48 3.96
N PHE A 45 9.91 -1.38 3.09
CA PHE A 45 8.95 -0.26 3.10
C PHE A 45 8.20 -0.20 4.43
N ALA A 46 7.65 -1.33 4.87
CA ALA A 46 6.93 -1.46 6.13
C ALA A 46 7.82 -1.09 7.33
N GLN A 47 9.05 -1.62 7.37
CA GLN A 47 10.03 -1.31 8.40
C GLN A 47 10.36 0.18 8.45
N LYS A 48 10.54 0.84 7.30
CA LYS A 48 10.87 2.27 7.24
C LYS A 48 9.76 3.19 7.73
N LEU A 49 8.51 2.76 7.61
CA LEU A 49 7.34 3.49 8.08
C LEU A 49 6.85 3.02 9.46
N GLY A 50 7.47 1.99 10.04
CA GLY A 50 7.17 1.52 11.40
C GLY A 50 5.87 0.72 11.52
N PHE A 51 5.38 0.10 10.44
CA PHE A 51 4.19 -0.75 10.48
C PHE A 51 4.52 -2.22 10.19
N LYS A 52 3.63 -3.13 10.60
CA LYS A 52 3.71 -4.56 10.28
C LYS A 52 3.18 -4.81 8.88
N LEU A 53 3.91 -5.52 8.01
CA LEU A 53 3.46 -5.79 6.65
C LEU A 53 2.10 -6.51 6.61
N GLU A 54 1.80 -7.30 7.65
CA GLU A 54 0.52 -7.99 7.84
C GLU A 54 -0.66 -7.04 8.06
N ASN A 55 -0.42 -5.77 8.40
CA ASN A 55 -1.47 -4.75 8.52
C ASN A 55 -1.77 -4.07 7.19
N LEU A 56 -0.93 -4.27 6.17
CA LEU A 56 -1.11 -3.67 4.85
C LEU A 56 -2.21 -4.37 4.07
N VAL A 57 -3.05 -3.58 3.43
CA VAL A 57 -4.11 -4.01 2.54
C VAL A 57 -3.89 -3.35 1.19
N ASN A 58 -3.79 -4.17 0.16
CA ASN A 58 -3.62 -3.73 -1.23
C ASN A 58 -4.83 -4.15 -2.06
N CYS A 59 -5.16 -3.36 -3.08
CA CYS A 59 -6.18 -3.70 -4.05
C CYS A 59 -5.57 -4.21 -5.37
N PHE A 60 -6.35 -5.02 -6.08
CA PHE A 60 -6.15 -5.33 -7.48
C PHE A 60 -6.86 -4.25 -8.30
N GLN A 61 -6.08 -3.23 -8.69
CA GLN A 61 -6.53 -2.06 -9.44
C GLN A 61 -6.90 -2.46 -10.86
N THR A 62 -8.06 -2.00 -11.32
CA THR A 62 -8.64 -2.30 -12.64
C THR A 62 -8.87 -1.04 -13.47
N HIS A 63 -8.38 0.11 -13.01
CA HIS A 63 -8.65 1.44 -13.58
C HIS A 63 -10.15 1.79 -13.62
N GLY A 64 -10.90 1.32 -12.63
CA GLY A 64 -12.30 1.67 -12.41
C GLY A 64 -12.49 2.76 -11.35
N ASP A 65 -13.73 2.91 -10.89
CA ASP A 65 -14.19 3.92 -9.93
C ASP A 65 -14.62 3.31 -8.58
N ARG A 66 -14.40 2.00 -8.40
CA ARG A 66 -14.88 1.26 -7.24
C ARG A 66 -14.05 1.55 -5.99
N VAL A 67 -14.76 2.00 -4.95
CA VAL A 67 -14.23 2.18 -3.60
C VAL A 67 -14.66 1.00 -2.71
N LYS A 68 -13.74 0.47 -1.90
CA LYS A 68 -14.06 -0.55 -0.88
C LYS A 68 -13.74 -0.07 0.53
N ILE A 69 -14.65 -0.39 1.46
CA ILE A 69 -14.42 -0.22 2.90
C ILE A 69 -13.61 -1.40 3.39
N VAL A 70 -12.48 -1.10 4.03
CA VAL A 70 -11.53 -2.06 4.57
C VAL A 70 -11.69 -2.15 6.07
N THR A 71 -11.70 -3.37 6.60
CA THR A 71 -11.79 -3.63 8.03
C THR A 71 -10.57 -4.39 8.53
N GLU A 72 -10.49 -4.66 9.83
CA GLU A 72 -9.43 -5.48 10.42
C GLU A 72 -9.39 -6.89 9.84
N LYS A 73 -10.52 -7.40 9.32
CA LYS A 73 -10.62 -8.72 8.67
C LYS A 73 -9.85 -8.79 7.35
N ASP A 74 -9.55 -7.65 6.75
CA ASP A 74 -8.85 -7.56 5.46
C ASP A 74 -7.34 -7.38 5.62
N LYS A 75 -6.82 -7.24 6.85
CA LYS A 75 -5.39 -7.09 7.12
C LYS A 75 -4.58 -8.20 6.42
N GLY A 76 -3.56 -7.79 5.67
CA GLY A 76 -2.63 -8.67 4.98
C GLY A 76 -3.08 -9.05 3.56
N ARG A 77 -4.32 -8.73 3.17
CA ARG A 77 -4.81 -8.99 1.81
C ARG A 77 -4.00 -8.22 0.78
N GLY A 78 -3.34 -8.95 -0.10
CA GLY A 78 -2.46 -8.41 -1.12
C GLY A 78 -1.11 -7.95 -0.60
N ALA A 79 -0.78 -8.15 0.69
CA ALA A 79 0.48 -7.69 1.28
C ALA A 79 1.68 -8.56 0.86
N LYS A 80 1.56 -9.88 1.05
CA LYS A 80 2.59 -10.87 0.68
C LYS A 80 2.23 -11.69 -0.56
N GLU A 81 0.93 -11.88 -0.79
CA GLU A 81 0.40 -12.70 -1.88
C GLU A 81 -0.54 -11.91 -2.78
N PRO A 82 -0.23 -11.74 -4.08
CA PRO A 82 -1.04 -10.91 -4.99
C PRO A 82 -2.49 -11.39 -5.12
N HIS A 83 -2.71 -12.70 -5.22
CA HIS A 83 -4.04 -13.29 -5.39
C HIS A 83 -4.98 -13.01 -4.21
N SER A 84 -4.45 -12.64 -3.04
CA SER A 84 -5.25 -12.33 -1.85
C SER A 84 -5.76 -10.88 -1.82
N ALA A 85 -5.28 -10.02 -2.74
CA ALA A 85 -5.64 -8.60 -2.82
C ALA A 85 -7.16 -8.39 -2.96
N LEU A 86 -7.63 -7.22 -2.54
CA LEU A 86 -9.01 -6.81 -2.72
C LEU A 86 -9.30 -6.65 -4.22
N GLN A 87 -10.14 -7.52 -4.76
CA GLN A 87 -10.43 -7.57 -6.19
C GLN A 87 -11.33 -6.40 -6.63
N ASN A 88 -11.13 -5.90 -7.87
CA ASN A 88 -12.08 -5.00 -8.54
C ASN A 88 -12.37 -3.72 -7.73
N CYS A 89 -11.31 -3.04 -7.31
CA CYS A 89 -11.38 -1.72 -6.71
C CYS A 89 -10.07 -0.94 -6.94
N ASP A 90 -10.23 0.37 -7.03
CA ASP A 90 -9.14 1.31 -7.33
C ASP A 90 -8.97 2.34 -6.21
N ALA A 91 -9.88 2.32 -5.23
CA ALA A 91 -9.78 3.06 -3.98
C ALA A 91 -10.20 2.19 -2.80
N ILE A 92 -9.58 2.44 -1.65
CA ILE A 92 -9.88 1.78 -0.38
C ILE A 92 -9.93 2.83 0.72
N VAL A 93 -10.84 2.64 1.68
CA VAL A 93 -11.04 3.53 2.83
C VAL A 93 -11.24 2.73 4.09
N THR A 94 -10.87 3.28 5.25
CA THR A 94 -11.07 2.63 6.55
C THR A 94 -11.24 3.67 7.65
N ASP A 95 -12.03 3.32 8.66
CA ASP A 95 -12.12 4.02 9.95
C ASP A 95 -11.42 3.23 11.07
N LYS A 96 -10.70 2.15 10.72
CA LYS A 96 -10.10 1.22 11.68
C LYS A 96 -8.63 1.52 11.92
N PRO A 97 -8.17 1.55 13.18
CA PRO A 97 -6.76 1.74 13.49
C PRO A 97 -5.92 0.54 13.03
N ASP A 98 -4.63 0.78 12.83
CA ASP A 98 -3.65 -0.25 12.44
C ASP A 98 -4.01 -1.02 11.16
N VAL A 99 -4.80 -0.43 10.26
CA VAL A 99 -5.04 -0.90 8.89
C VAL A 99 -4.28 0.04 7.95
N ILE A 100 -3.29 -0.50 7.23
CA ILE A 100 -2.46 0.28 6.31
C ILE A 100 -3.02 0.15 4.90
N LEU A 101 -3.57 1.23 4.35
CA LEU A 101 -4.10 1.27 2.99
C LEU A 101 -2.95 1.51 2.00
N SER A 102 -2.89 0.72 0.94
CA SER A 102 -1.87 0.83 -0.11
C SER A 102 -2.50 0.91 -1.50
N ILE A 103 -1.99 1.84 -2.30
CA ILE A 103 -2.25 2.00 -3.73
C ILE A 103 -0.90 1.99 -4.45
N LEU A 104 -0.80 1.26 -5.57
CA LEU A 104 0.37 1.25 -6.42
C LEU A 104 0.14 2.16 -7.62
N THR A 105 1.16 2.94 -7.99
CA THR A 105 1.07 3.82 -9.15
C THR A 105 2.42 3.94 -9.87
N ALA A 106 2.35 4.10 -11.19
CA ALA A 106 3.38 4.62 -12.07
C ALA A 106 2.64 5.46 -13.12
N ASP A 107 2.75 6.79 -13.04
CA ASP A 107 2.04 7.81 -13.84
C ASP A 107 0.62 8.18 -13.38
N CYS A 108 -0.19 7.24 -12.87
CA CYS A 108 -1.51 7.59 -12.32
C CYS A 108 -1.40 8.48 -11.07
N VAL A 109 -2.37 9.38 -10.87
CA VAL A 109 -2.41 10.24 -9.68
C VAL A 109 -2.79 9.41 -8.46
N CYS A 110 -1.94 9.41 -7.43
CA CYS A 110 -2.28 8.85 -6.12
C CYS A 110 -2.88 9.95 -5.24
N ILE A 111 -4.09 9.72 -4.73
CA ILE A 111 -4.86 10.68 -3.94
C ILE A 111 -5.00 10.12 -2.52
N PHE A 112 -4.68 10.96 -1.54
CA PHE A 112 -4.90 10.69 -0.12
C PHE A 112 -6.03 11.59 0.39
N PHE A 113 -6.89 11.05 1.26
CA PHE A 113 -7.97 11.75 1.93
C PHE A 113 -7.69 11.85 3.42
#